data_AF-A0A1V6BVE8-F1
#
_entry.id   AF-A0A1V6BVE8-F1
#
_cell.length_a   1.000
_cell.length_b   1.000
_cell.length_c   1.000
_cell.angle_alpha   90.00
_cell.angle_beta   90.00
_cell.angle_gamma   90.00
#
_symmetry.space_group_name_H-M   'P 1'
#
loop_
_entity.id
_entity.type
_entity.pdbx_description
1 polymer ?
#
loop_
_entity_poly.entity_id
_entity_poly.type
_entity_poly.pdbx_seq_one_letter_code
_entity_poly.pdbx_strand_id
1 'polypeptide(L)'
;MVVTLTAQLVLMDRTAYICEWQDQVQTYYYDDKGSRYSGKWAYSDDRWTKRVNPLYIMDLSGNIIPFTQEMENDVRYRELIGTTNKESYYLGSRYPVYGILNIRLTKEIGRWAAVSFYANNFLNLDKLVKEKISGTAFARNLPFYFGAEVRLTL
;
A
#
# COMPACT_ATOMS: atom_id res chain seq x y z
N MET A 1 10.73 23.23 34.39
CA MET A 1 9.89 23.09 33.17
C MET A 1 10.65 22.18 32.23
N VAL A 2 9.98 21.19 31.65
CA VAL A 2 10.55 20.24 30.69
C VAL A 2 9.89 20.49 29.34
N VAL A 3 10.71 20.55 28.30
CA VAL A 3 10.26 20.64 26.91
C VAL A 3 10.74 19.40 26.19
N THR A 4 9.81 18.66 25.61
CA THR A 4 10.11 17.48 24.80
C THR A 4 9.69 17.77 23.37
N LEU A 5 10.63 17.64 22.44
CA LEU A 5 10.38 17.64 21.01
C LEU A 5 10.64 16.23 20.48
N THR A 6 9.73 15.71 19.68
CA THR A 6 9.87 14.40 19.03
C THR A 6 9.67 14.56 17.54
N ALA A 7 10.64 14.09 16.76
CA ALA A 7 10.53 13.97 15.31
C ALA A 7 10.35 12.50 14.94
N GLN A 8 9.35 12.21 14.13
CA GLN A 8 9.13 10.88 13.57
C GLN A 8 9.19 10.99 12.05
N LEU A 9 10.05 10.18 11.41
CA LEU A 9 10.23 10.15 9.97
C LEU A 9 9.94 8.74 9.46
N VAL A 10 9.21 8.65 8.36
CA VAL A 10 8.91 7.40 7.68
C VAL A 10 9.52 7.42 6.28
N LEU A 11 10.37 6.42 6.03
CA LEU A 11 10.97 6.18 4.73
C LEU A 11 10.35 4.91 4.16
N MET A 12 9.64 5.06 3.04
CA MET A 12 9.04 3.93 2.33
C MET A 12 9.38 4.05 0.86
N ASP A 13 10.29 3.19 0.39
CA ASP A 13 10.79 3.23 -0.99
C ASP A 13 9.65 2.99 -1.99
N ARG A 14 9.01 1.81 -1.91
CA ARG A 14 7.97 1.42 -2.86
C ARG A 14 7.02 0.40 -2.27
N THR A 15 5.74 0.55 -2.61
CA THR A 15 4.71 -0.48 -2.43
C THR A 15 4.18 -0.87 -3.80
N ALA A 16 4.14 -2.17 -4.08
CA ALA A 16 3.64 -2.75 -5.33
C ALA A 16 3.07 -4.14 -5.07
N TYR A 17 2.11 -4.55 -5.90
CA TYR A 17 1.74 -5.97 -6.00
C TYR A 17 2.72 -6.68 -6.91
N ILE A 18 3.04 -7.93 -6.59
CA ILE A 18 3.88 -8.81 -7.41
C ILE A 18 3.16 -10.14 -7.60
N CYS A 19 3.44 -10.80 -8.72
CA CYS A 19 2.83 -12.07 -9.07
C CYS A 19 3.88 -12.90 -9.81
N GLU A 20 4.73 -13.54 -9.01
CA GLU A 20 5.86 -14.34 -9.45
C GLU A 20 5.78 -15.71 -8.78
N TRP A 21 6.11 -16.76 -9.53
CA TRP A 21 6.25 -18.13 -9.03
C TRP A 21 7.52 -18.72 -9.62
N GLN A 22 8.40 -19.26 -8.77
CA GLN A 22 9.72 -19.76 -9.17
C GLN A 22 10.51 -18.77 -10.05
N ASP A 23 10.57 -17.51 -9.61
CA ASP A 23 11.22 -16.39 -10.32
C ASP A 23 10.65 -16.06 -11.71
N GLN A 24 9.50 -16.66 -12.08
CA GLN A 24 8.78 -16.36 -13.30
C GLN A 24 7.54 -15.52 -13.01
N VAL A 25 7.43 -14.39 -13.73
CA VAL A 25 6.24 -13.54 -13.70
C VAL A 25 5.07 -14.26 -14.34
N GLN A 26 3.99 -14.42 -13.60
CA GLN A 26 2.80 -15.17 -14.05
C GLN A 26 1.80 -14.29 -14.80
N THR A 27 1.94 -12.97 -14.70
CA THR A 27 1.03 -12.01 -15.33
C THR A 27 1.29 -11.88 -16.82
N TYR A 28 0.20 -11.73 -17.57
CA TYR A 28 0.24 -11.52 -19.01
C TYR A 28 -0.89 -10.60 -19.48
N TYR A 29 -0.84 -10.18 -20.74
CA TYR A 29 -1.93 -9.47 -21.42
C TYR A 29 -1.98 -9.86 -22.91
N TYR A 30 -3.06 -9.45 -23.55
CA TYR A 30 -3.22 -9.50 -25.01
C TYR A 30 -3.24 -8.08 -25.55
N ASP A 31 -2.45 -7.81 -26.60
CA ASP A 31 -2.53 -6.56 -27.34
C ASP A 31 -3.76 -6.51 -28.26
N ASP A 32 -3.98 -5.37 -28.94
CA ASP A 32 -5.08 -5.18 -29.89
C ASP A 32 -5.05 -6.19 -31.07
N LYS A 33 -3.92 -6.85 -31.32
CA LYS A 33 -3.73 -7.85 -32.37
C LYS A 33 -3.91 -9.28 -31.84
N GLY A 34 -4.22 -9.46 -30.56
CA GLY A 34 -4.38 -10.76 -29.91
C GLY A 34 -3.05 -11.46 -29.60
N SER A 35 -1.92 -10.76 -29.63
CA SER A 35 -0.62 -11.33 -29.26
C SER A 35 -0.46 -11.36 -27.74
N ARG A 36 -0.04 -12.50 -27.19
CA ARG A 36 0.18 -12.70 -25.75
C ARG A 36 1.56 -12.24 -25.33
N TYR A 37 1.65 -11.38 -24.31
CA TYR A 37 2.91 -10.95 -23.71
C TYR A 37 2.92 -11.25 -22.22
N SER A 38 4.05 -11.74 -21.71
CA SER A 38 4.27 -12.06 -20.30
C SER A 38 5.64 -11.58 -19.85
N GLY A 39 5.84 -11.37 -18.54
CA GLY A 39 7.12 -10.91 -17.99
C GLY A 39 7.04 -9.63 -17.15
N LYS A 40 8.22 -9.17 -16.71
CA LYS A 40 8.36 -8.07 -15.74
C LYS A 40 7.88 -6.69 -16.22
N TRP A 41 7.63 -6.53 -17.52
CA TRP A 41 7.04 -5.31 -18.07
C TRP A 41 5.68 -5.00 -17.42
N ALA A 42 4.97 -6.02 -16.90
CA ALA A 42 3.71 -5.86 -16.18
C ALA A 42 3.81 -4.93 -14.96
N TYR A 43 4.97 -4.83 -14.32
CA TYR A 43 5.22 -3.96 -13.15
C TYR A 43 5.48 -2.49 -13.51
N SER A 44 5.57 -2.18 -14.81
CA SER A 44 5.78 -0.84 -15.35
C SER A 44 4.69 -0.39 -16.33
N ASP A 45 3.83 -1.31 -16.79
CA ASP A 45 2.77 -1.02 -17.75
C ASP A 45 1.48 -0.57 -17.07
N ASP A 46 0.89 0.48 -17.59
CA ASP A 46 -0.37 1.08 -17.14
C ASP A 46 -1.44 1.09 -18.23
N ARG A 47 -1.19 0.43 -19.36
CA ARG A 47 -2.04 0.49 -20.55
C ARG A 47 -2.95 -0.73 -20.72
N TRP A 48 -2.47 -1.91 -20.35
CA TRP A 48 -3.18 -3.16 -20.63
C TRP A 48 -3.79 -3.75 -19.37
N THR A 49 -4.94 -4.40 -19.49
CA THR A 49 -5.49 -5.19 -18.38
C THR A 49 -4.67 -6.47 -18.22
N LYS A 50 -4.20 -6.75 -17.01
CA LYS A 50 -3.37 -7.92 -16.73
C LYS A 50 -4.23 -9.11 -16.35
N ARG A 51 -3.77 -10.29 -16.74
CA ARG A 51 -4.40 -11.59 -16.45
C ARG A 51 -3.40 -12.53 -15.81
N VAL A 52 -3.89 -13.48 -15.04
CA VAL A 52 -3.13 -14.51 -14.35
C VAL A 52 -3.89 -15.83 -14.45
N ASN A 53 -3.23 -16.84 -14.99
CA ASN A 53 -3.78 -18.19 -15.03
C ASN A 53 -3.58 -18.89 -13.68
N PRO A 54 -4.51 -19.74 -13.24
CA PRO A 54 -4.21 -20.67 -12.16
C PRO A 54 -3.11 -21.63 -12.62
N LEU A 55 -2.31 -22.16 -11.69
CA LEU A 55 -1.32 -23.20 -12.01
C LEU A 55 -1.98 -24.58 -12.14
N TYR A 56 -2.99 -24.82 -11.31
CA TYR A 56 -3.74 -26.06 -11.25
C TYR A 56 -5.21 -25.76 -10.98
N ILE A 57 -6.09 -26.63 -11.46
CA ILE A 57 -7.51 -26.66 -11.12
C ILE A 57 -7.83 -27.97 -10.40
N MET A 58 -8.89 -27.96 -9.60
CA MET A 58 -9.37 -29.15 -8.91
C MET A 58 -10.80 -29.44 -9.37
N ASP A 59 -11.05 -30.68 -9.75
CA ASP A 59 -12.41 -31.12 -10.07
C ASP A 59 -13.24 -31.43 -8.81
N LEU A 60 -14.54 -31.68 -8.97
CA LEU A 60 -15.44 -32.02 -7.87
C LEU A 60 -15.11 -33.35 -7.18
N SER A 61 -14.33 -34.21 -7.83
CA SER A 61 -13.86 -35.49 -7.27
C SER A 61 -12.53 -35.32 -6.51
N GLY A 62 -11.96 -34.11 -6.49
CA GLY A 62 -10.70 -33.80 -5.82
C GLY A 62 -9.45 -34.06 -6.67
N ASN A 63 -9.58 -34.38 -7.96
CA ASN A 63 -8.42 -34.58 -8.83
C ASN A 63 -7.81 -33.22 -9.20
N ILE A 64 -6.49 -33.11 -9.06
CA ILE A 64 -5.73 -31.92 -9.43
C ILE A 64 -5.28 -32.04 -10.89
N ILE A 65 -5.62 -31.05 -11.70
CA ILE A 65 -5.32 -31.01 -13.14
C ILE A 65 -4.46 -29.75 -13.41
N PRO A 66 -3.28 -29.88 -14.05
CA PRO A 66 -2.49 -28.72 -14.46
C PRO A 66 -3.26 -27.84 -15.45
N PHE A 67 -3.20 -26.52 -15.26
CA PHE A 67 -3.84 -25.60 -16.19
C PHE A 67 -2.98 -25.43 -17.44
N THR A 68 -3.57 -25.65 -18.62
CA THR A 68 -2.86 -25.57 -19.91
C THR A 68 -3.27 -24.34 -20.71
N GLN A 69 -2.46 -23.98 -21.72
CA GLN A 69 -2.78 -22.88 -22.63
C GLN A 69 -4.07 -23.13 -23.44
N GLU A 70 -4.41 -24.41 -23.70
CA GLU A 70 -5.66 -24.77 -24.37
C GLU A 70 -6.87 -24.44 -23.50
N MET A 71 -6.78 -24.67 -22.19
CA MET A 71 -7.82 -24.30 -21.23
C MET A 71 -8.03 -22.79 -21.14
N GLU A 72 -6.97 -21.99 -21.33
CA GLU A 72 -7.08 -20.53 -21.33
C GLU A 72 -8.02 -20.00 -22.42
N ASN A 73 -8.02 -20.63 -23.59
CA ASN A 73 -8.83 -20.23 -24.74
C ASN A 73 -10.25 -20.81 -24.71
N ASP A 74 -10.54 -21.70 -23.77
CA ASP A 74 -11.84 -22.33 -23.62
C ASP A 74 -12.74 -21.52 -22.68
N VAL A 75 -13.93 -21.20 -23.17
CA VAL A 75 -14.94 -20.40 -22.46
C VAL A 75 -15.29 -20.95 -21.08
N ARG A 76 -15.18 -22.27 -20.87
CA ARG A 76 -15.51 -22.94 -19.60
C ARG A 76 -14.60 -22.53 -18.45
N TYR A 77 -13.34 -22.18 -18.74
CA TYR A 77 -12.35 -21.83 -17.73
C TYR A 77 -12.13 -20.32 -17.61
N ARG A 78 -12.83 -19.51 -18.41
CA ARG A 78 -12.64 -18.05 -18.45
C ARG A 78 -12.77 -17.39 -17.07
N GLU A 79 -13.72 -17.86 -16.26
CA GLU A 79 -13.97 -17.32 -14.92
C GLU A 79 -12.92 -17.76 -13.88
N LEU A 80 -12.08 -18.76 -14.21
CA LEU A 80 -10.95 -19.17 -13.38
C LEU A 80 -9.69 -18.31 -13.62
N ILE A 81 -9.66 -17.57 -14.73
CA ILE A 81 -8.54 -16.68 -15.06
C ILE A 81 -8.70 -15.38 -14.27
N GLY A 82 -7.74 -15.12 -13.39
CA GLY A 82 -7.69 -13.88 -12.63
C GLY A 82 -7.47 -12.70 -13.57
N THR A 83 -8.31 -11.66 -13.49
CA THR A 83 -8.16 -10.43 -14.27
C THR A 83 -8.06 -9.25 -13.31
N THR A 84 -7.08 -8.38 -13.53
CA THR A 84 -6.92 -7.17 -12.71
C THR A 84 -8.05 -6.19 -12.98
N ASN A 85 -8.55 -5.54 -11.94
CA ASN A 85 -9.60 -4.52 -12.05
C ASN A 85 -9.12 -3.17 -12.62
N LYS A 86 -7.80 -2.97 -12.72
CA LYS A 86 -7.14 -1.78 -13.27
C LYS A 86 -5.90 -2.18 -14.05
N GLU A 87 -5.60 -1.45 -15.12
CA GLU A 87 -4.36 -1.61 -15.87
C GLU A 87 -3.15 -1.25 -15.00
N SER A 88 -3.27 -0.24 -14.13
CA SER A 88 -2.22 0.19 -13.22
C SER A 88 -1.99 -0.73 -12.00
N TYR A 89 -2.67 -1.88 -11.90
CA TYR A 89 -2.71 -2.72 -10.69
C TYR A 89 -1.33 -3.09 -10.15
N TYR A 90 -0.40 -3.39 -11.05
CA TYR A 90 0.95 -3.83 -10.71
C TYR A 90 1.99 -2.69 -10.62
N LEU A 91 1.58 -1.45 -10.85
CA LEU A 91 2.49 -0.31 -10.76
C LEU A 91 2.93 -0.06 -9.32
N GLY A 92 4.23 0.13 -9.14
CA GLY A 92 4.76 0.51 -7.83
C GLY A 92 4.55 1.98 -7.50
N SER A 93 3.94 2.24 -6.34
CA SER A 93 3.83 3.58 -5.76
C SER A 93 5.04 3.90 -4.91
N ARG A 94 5.67 5.04 -5.16
CA ARG A 94 6.77 5.57 -4.34
C ARG A 94 6.25 6.72 -3.51
N TYR A 95 6.80 6.86 -2.30
CA TYR A 95 6.34 7.85 -1.35
C TYR A 95 7.49 8.78 -0.99
N PRO A 96 7.26 10.10 -0.96
CA PRO A 96 8.25 11.02 -0.41
C PRO A 96 8.50 10.67 1.06
N VAL A 97 9.66 11.05 1.59
CA VAL A 97 9.86 11.01 3.04
C VAL A 97 8.81 11.91 3.68
N TYR A 98 8.06 11.35 4.63
CA TYR A 98 7.05 12.08 5.39
C TYR A 98 7.27 11.85 6.88
N GLY A 99 6.73 12.75 7.70
CA GLY A 99 6.94 12.69 9.14
C GLY A 99 6.16 13.75 9.87
N ILE A 100 6.15 13.61 11.20
CA ILE A 100 5.46 14.52 12.12
C ILE A 100 6.44 15.06 13.15
N LEU A 101 6.21 16.30 13.56
CA LEU A 101 6.86 16.90 14.71
C LEU A 101 5.85 17.09 15.83
N ASN A 102 6.18 16.59 17.01
CA ASN A 102 5.36 16.65 18.20
C ASN A 102 6.11 17.41 19.28
N ILE A 103 5.43 18.30 19.98
CA ILE A 103 5.99 19.04 21.11
C ILE A 103 5.15 18.81 22.36
N ARG A 104 5.82 18.71 23.51
CA ARG A 104 5.21 18.64 24.84
C ARG A 104 5.94 19.57 25.79
N LEU A 105 5.17 20.34 26.55
CA LEU A 105 5.64 21.26 27.57
C LEU A 105 5.06 20.81 28.90
N THR A 106 5.90 20.39 29.85
CA THR A 106 5.46 19.99 31.19
C THR A 106 6.05 20.93 32.23
N LYS A 107 5.20 21.48 33.10
CA LYS A 107 5.60 22.30 34.24
C LYS A 107 5.12 21.64 35.53
N GLU A 108 6.08 21.30 36.37
CA GLU A 108 5.81 20.88 37.75
C GLU A 108 5.39 22.10 38.59
N ILE A 109 4.32 21.93 39.36
CA ILE A 109 3.78 22.87 40.34
C ILE A 109 4.06 22.31 41.73
N GLY A 110 5.25 22.64 42.24
CA GLY A 110 5.76 22.11 43.50
C GLY A 110 5.74 20.59 43.53
N ARG A 111 5.24 20.00 44.63
CA ARG A 111 5.16 18.54 44.82
C ARG A 111 3.76 17.95 44.57
N TRP A 112 2.78 18.80 44.22
CA TRP A 112 1.36 18.45 44.27
C TRP A 112 0.77 18.18 42.89
N ALA A 113 1.30 18.83 41.85
CA ALA A 113 0.75 18.70 40.51
C ALA A 113 1.79 18.94 39.41
N ALA A 114 1.56 18.34 38.25
CA ALA A 114 2.24 18.65 37.00
C ALA A 114 1.20 19.01 35.94
N VAL A 115 1.42 20.07 35.18
CA VAL A 115 0.58 20.44 34.03
C VAL A 115 1.39 20.22 32.76
N SER A 116 0.85 19.47 31.81
CA SER A 116 1.46 19.31 30.50
C SER A 116 0.55 19.83 29.39
N PHE A 117 1.13 20.51 28.42
CA PHE A 117 0.51 20.84 27.13
C PHE A 117 1.23 20.07 26.04
N TYR A 118 0.51 19.56 25.06
CA TYR A 118 1.09 18.88 23.92
C TYR A 118 0.43 19.32 22.62
N ALA A 119 1.21 19.34 21.54
CA ALA A 119 0.78 19.60 20.19
C ALA A 119 1.49 18.62 19.25
N ASN A 120 0.72 17.77 18.60
CA ASN A 120 1.20 16.74 17.69
C ASN A 120 1.00 17.18 16.25
N ASN A 121 1.94 16.80 15.38
CA ASN A 121 2.06 17.29 14.02
C ASN A 121 1.90 18.83 13.93
N PHE A 122 2.58 19.57 14.81
CA PHE A 122 2.32 21.01 15.00
C PHE A 122 2.70 21.90 13.81
N LEU A 123 3.57 21.42 12.92
CA LEU A 123 3.88 22.08 11.66
C LEU A 123 2.92 21.69 10.52
N ASN A 124 2.07 20.69 10.74
CA ASN A 124 1.14 20.14 9.76
C ASN A 124 1.76 19.96 8.36
N LEU A 125 2.94 19.35 8.31
CA LEU A 125 3.69 19.11 7.06
C LEU A 125 3.10 17.91 6.31
N ASP A 126 1.80 17.92 6.09
CA ASP A 126 1.10 16.87 5.38
C ASP A 126 1.16 17.14 3.87
N LYS A 127 1.59 16.14 3.12
CA LYS A 127 1.62 16.18 1.65
C LYS A 127 0.68 15.11 1.15
N LEU A 128 -0.26 15.50 0.30
CA LEU A 128 -1.08 14.56 -0.44
C LEU A 128 -0.18 13.75 -1.37
N VAL A 129 -0.16 12.43 -1.18
CA VAL A 129 0.57 11.51 -2.06
C VAL A 129 -0.44 10.75 -2.91
N LYS A 130 -0.28 10.83 -4.23
CA LYS A 130 -1.09 10.09 -5.19
C LYS A 130 -0.53 8.69 -5.40
N GLU A 131 -1.33 7.67 -5.13
CA GLU A 131 -0.99 6.29 -5.40
C GLU A 131 -1.10 5.99 -6.90
N LYS A 132 -0.14 5.26 -7.47
CA LYS A 132 -0.16 4.90 -8.90
C LYS A 132 -1.23 3.85 -9.24
N ILE A 133 -1.51 2.94 -8.31
CA ILE A 133 -2.47 1.85 -8.51
C ILE A 133 -3.90 2.40 -8.50
N SER A 134 -4.30 3.03 -7.40
CA SER A 134 -5.67 3.54 -7.28
C SER A 134 -5.89 4.84 -8.06
N GLY A 135 -4.85 5.66 -8.22
CA GLY A 135 -4.97 7.04 -8.69
C GLY A 135 -5.45 8.01 -7.60
N THR A 136 -5.72 7.53 -6.39
CA THR A 136 -6.26 8.33 -5.28
C THR A 136 -5.14 9.01 -4.51
N ALA A 137 -5.39 10.25 -4.07
CA ALA A 137 -4.49 11.01 -3.22
C ALA A 137 -4.86 10.84 -1.75
N PHE A 138 -3.87 10.55 -0.91
CA PHE A 138 -4.05 10.37 0.53
C PHE A 138 -3.08 11.23 1.32
N ALA A 139 -3.57 11.79 2.43
CA ALA A 139 -2.76 12.27 3.54
C ALA A 139 -2.03 11.09 4.20
N ARG A 140 -0.77 11.28 4.59
CA ARG A 140 0.03 10.22 5.24
C ARG A 140 0.26 10.47 6.72
N ASN A 141 0.16 11.72 7.14
CA ASN A 141 0.28 12.12 8.52
C ASN A 141 -1.10 12.23 9.18
N LEU A 142 -1.14 12.05 10.51
CA LEU A 142 -2.30 12.45 11.29
C LEU A 142 -2.46 13.98 11.22
N PRO A 143 -3.70 14.52 11.23
CA PRO A 143 -3.91 15.96 11.27
C PRO A 143 -3.31 16.56 12.54
N PHE A 144 -3.07 17.87 12.53
CA PHE A 144 -2.67 18.62 13.73
C PHE A 144 -3.68 18.42 14.87
N TYR A 145 -3.20 18.10 16.07
CA TYR A 145 -4.03 18.05 17.28
C TYR A 145 -3.24 18.44 18.52
N PHE A 146 -3.92 19.02 19.50
CA PHE A 146 -3.32 19.49 20.74
C PHE A 146 -4.21 19.18 21.94
N GLY A 147 -3.62 19.23 23.13
CA GLY A 147 -4.33 19.00 24.38
C GLY A 147 -3.51 19.36 25.60
N ALA A 148 -4.13 19.20 26.75
CA ALA A 148 -3.51 19.43 28.04
C ALA A 148 -3.88 18.31 29.01
N GLU A 149 -2.97 18.02 29.93
CA GLU A 149 -3.19 17.08 31.03
C GLU A 149 -2.72 17.71 32.34
N VAL A 150 -3.35 17.29 33.43
CA VAL A 150 -2.91 17.61 34.78
C VAL A 150 -2.73 16.31 35.53
N ARG A 151 -1.52 16.08 36.04
CA ARG A 151 -1.22 14.97 36.95
C ARG A 151 -1.20 15.50 38.36
N LEU A 152 -2.08 14.99 39.21
CA LEU A 152 -2.09 15.28 40.64
C LEU A 152 -1.28 14.22 41.38
N THR A 153 -0.48 14.64 42.36
CA THR A 153 0.26 13.74 43.25
C THR A 153 -0.28 13.98 44.65
N LEU A 154 -0.95 12.96 45.20
CA LEU A 154 -1.53 12.93 46.55
C LEU A 154 -0.47 12.54 47.58
#